data_AF-A0A132GTH4-F1
#
_entry.id   AF-A0A132GTH4-F1
#
_cell.length_a   1.000
_cell.length_b   1.000
_cell.length_c   1.000
_cell.angle_alpha   90.00
_cell.angle_beta   90.00
_cell.angle_gamma   90.00
#
_symmetry.space_group_name_H-M   'P 1'
#
loop_
_entity.id
_entity.type
_entity.pdbx_description
1 polymer ?
#
loop_
_entity_poly.entity_id
_entity_poly.type
_entity_poly.pdbx_seq_one_letter_code
_entity_poly.pdbx_strand_id
1 'polypeptide(L)'
;MGAKMQLRSRSVEDEPRFVVGMDAHAHKLAVSVWDWSDRFNACLHREIKCVDVDAMVKTYERHVDLDSITVIEASTNAAILKRRLNEAGFRAEVVRSDIIADKERKRKVCDIQDARNLALAYIKGDVRDFVWTPSDEYAEHRDVMFAYRDTVKELTRTSNRIWSVCSRKGYALPGRSSCAKVESLRKTIEETGIGGFAKERLEMLLEDYERLLKRKEALSRRMAETALSKPEMLRLMQLQGVNYKGAFALSAAVEDVRRFSEASK
;
A
#
# COMPACT_ATOMS: atom_id res chain seq x y z
N MET A 1 -30.61 -0.40 -35.30
CA MET A 1 -30.66 -1.47 -34.29
C MET A 1 -29.29 -1.55 -33.61
N GLY A 2 -29.09 -0.78 -32.54
CA GLY A 2 -27.83 -0.78 -31.78
C GLY A 2 -27.89 -1.85 -30.71
N ALA A 3 -27.20 -2.97 -30.93
CA ALA A 3 -27.04 -3.99 -29.91
C ALA A 3 -26.11 -3.43 -28.82
N LYS A 4 -26.69 -3.02 -27.69
CA LYS A 4 -25.95 -2.89 -26.43
C LYS A 4 -25.37 -4.26 -26.11
N MET A 5 -24.07 -4.43 -26.38
CA MET A 5 -23.32 -5.60 -25.95
C MET A 5 -23.35 -5.58 -24.42
N GLN A 6 -24.20 -6.42 -23.82
CA GLN A 6 -24.22 -6.63 -22.38
C GLN A 6 -22.84 -7.21 -22.03
N LEU A 7 -21.97 -6.38 -21.42
CA LEU A 7 -20.74 -6.86 -20.79
C LEU A 7 -21.14 -7.77 -19.63
N ARG A 8 -21.15 -9.06 -19.90
CA ARG A 8 -21.18 -10.08 -18.87
C ARG A 8 -19.87 -9.96 -18.10
N SER A 9 -19.92 -9.65 -16.80
CA SER A 9 -18.74 -9.70 -15.94
C SER A 9 -18.22 -11.14 -15.94
N ARG A 10 -17.13 -11.40 -16.67
CA ARG A 10 -16.48 -12.72 -16.73
C ARG A 10 -15.82 -13.02 -15.40
N SER A 11 -15.95 -14.25 -14.92
CA SER A 11 -15.41 -14.65 -13.61
C SER A 11 -13.89 -14.84 -13.68
N VAL A 12 -13.25 -14.94 -12.52
CA VAL A 12 -11.82 -15.31 -12.43
C VAL A 12 -11.57 -16.74 -12.98
N GLU A 13 -12.62 -17.54 -13.12
CA GLU A 13 -12.55 -18.95 -13.53
C GLU A 13 -12.66 -19.12 -15.06
N ASP A 14 -13.12 -18.09 -15.79
CA ASP A 14 -13.14 -18.14 -17.25
C ASP A 14 -11.71 -18.12 -17.78
N GLU A 15 -11.30 -19.17 -18.49
CA GLU A 15 -9.95 -19.25 -19.02
C GLU A 15 -9.74 -18.23 -20.16
N PRO A 16 -8.72 -17.37 -20.09
CA PRO A 16 -8.51 -16.33 -21.09
C PRO A 16 -7.88 -16.91 -22.36
N ARG A 17 -8.17 -16.28 -23.50
CA ARG A 17 -7.41 -16.51 -24.74
C ARG A 17 -6.03 -15.86 -24.66
N PHE A 18 -5.93 -14.64 -24.13
CA PHE A 18 -4.67 -13.91 -24.04
C PHE A 18 -4.18 -13.76 -22.59
N VAL A 19 -2.88 -13.89 -22.40
CA VAL A 19 -2.24 -13.60 -21.10
C VAL A 19 -1.33 -12.40 -21.27
N VAL A 20 -1.52 -11.42 -20.40
CA VAL A 20 -0.79 -10.16 -20.45
C VAL A 20 0.02 -10.03 -19.18
N GLY A 21 1.33 -9.90 -19.30
CA GLY A 21 2.18 -9.52 -18.18
C GLY A 21 2.46 -8.03 -18.23
N MET A 22 2.32 -7.36 -17.08
CA MET A 22 2.62 -5.94 -16.92
C MET A 22 3.71 -5.75 -15.87
N ASP A 23 4.82 -5.15 -16.28
CA ASP A 23 5.78 -4.54 -15.36
C ASP A 23 5.51 -3.03 -15.29
N ALA A 24 5.27 -2.50 -14.09
CA ALA A 24 4.85 -1.12 -13.90
C ALA A 24 5.70 -0.40 -12.85
N HIS A 25 6.23 0.75 -13.26
CA HIS A 25 6.96 1.70 -12.43
C HIS A 25 6.08 2.93 -12.16
N ALA A 26 6.64 3.93 -11.46
CA ALA A 26 5.89 5.13 -11.08
C ALA A 26 5.26 5.89 -12.26
N HIS A 27 5.94 5.95 -13.42
CA HIS A 27 5.52 6.75 -14.58
C HIS A 27 5.44 5.98 -15.89
N LYS A 28 6.03 4.78 -15.94
CA LYS A 28 6.10 3.97 -17.15
C LYS A 28 5.73 2.53 -16.86
N LEU A 29 5.21 1.85 -17.87
CA LEU A 29 4.95 0.43 -17.83
C LEU A 29 5.40 -0.25 -19.13
N ALA A 30 5.63 -1.55 -19.05
CA ALA A 30 5.88 -2.43 -20.17
C ALA A 30 4.86 -3.57 -20.16
N VAL A 31 4.38 -3.95 -21.33
CA VAL A 31 3.32 -4.95 -21.51
C VAL A 31 3.78 -6.02 -22.49
N SER A 32 3.63 -7.28 -22.10
CA SER A 32 3.84 -8.44 -22.96
C SER A 32 2.55 -9.23 -23.09
N VAL A 33 2.01 -9.32 -24.31
CA VAL A 33 0.77 -10.03 -24.64
C VAL A 33 1.10 -11.36 -25.30
N TRP A 34 0.55 -12.45 -24.77
CA TRP A 34 0.73 -13.81 -25.25
C TRP A 34 -0.60 -14.40 -25.69
N ASP A 35 -0.66 -15.01 -26.88
CA ASP A 35 -1.81 -15.83 -27.29
C ASP A 35 -1.63 -17.21 -26.64
N TRP A 36 -2.60 -17.57 -25.80
CA TRP A 36 -2.66 -18.83 -25.07
C TRP A 36 -3.88 -19.67 -25.49
N SER A 37 -4.33 -19.50 -26.74
CA SER A 37 -5.36 -20.35 -27.36
C SER A 37 -4.92 -21.82 -27.48
N ASP A 38 -3.64 -22.07 -27.81
CA ASP A 38 -3.01 -23.38 -27.63
C ASP A 38 -2.33 -23.45 -26.26
N ARG A 39 -2.86 -24.31 -25.38
CA ARG A 39 -2.38 -24.47 -24.00
C ARG A 39 -0.96 -25.04 -23.92
N PHE A 40 -0.51 -25.76 -24.95
CA PHE A 40 0.82 -26.35 -25.00
C PHE A 40 1.84 -25.44 -25.68
N ASN A 41 1.39 -24.56 -26.58
CA ASN A 41 2.25 -23.70 -27.39
C ASN A 41 1.81 -22.22 -27.33
N ALA A 42 1.90 -21.62 -26.13
CA ALA A 42 1.68 -20.19 -26.00
C ALA A 42 2.70 -19.41 -26.85
N CYS A 43 2.22 -18.46 -27.65
CA CYS A 43 3.06 -17.67 -28.54
C CYS A 43 3.01 -16.18 -28.17
N LEU A 44 4.15 -15.51 -28.32
CA LEU A 44 4.22 -14.07 -28.11
C LEU A 44 3.40 -13.37 -29.20
N HIS A 45 2.35 -12.65 -28.80
CA HIS A 45 1.49 -11.94 -29.72
C HIS A 45 1.96 -10.51 -29.96
N ARG A 46 2.32 -9.78 -28.87
CA ARG A 46 2.70 -8.36 -28.94
C ARG A 46 3.50 -7.92 -27.73
N GLU A 47 4.35 -6.92 -27.95
CA GLU A 47 5.01 -6.16 -26.88
C GLU A 47 4.81 -4.68 -27.04
N ILE A 48 4.62 -4.00 -25.90
CA ILE A 48 4.49 -2.56 -25.83
C ILE A 48 5.47 -2.08 -24.77
N LYS A 49 6.46 -1.29 -25.18
CA LYS A 49 7.54 -0.82 -24.32
C LYS A 49 7.30 0.63 -23.93
N CYS A 50 7.65 0.97 -22.68
CA CYS A 50 7.73 2.35 -22.19
C CYS A 50 6.45 3.17 -22.44
N VAL A 51 5.31 2.66 -21.96
CA VAL A 51 4.03 3.35 -22.02
C VAL A 51 3.88 4.21 -20.79
N ASP A 52 3.44 5.46 -20.96
CA ASP A 52 3.05 6.31 -19.83
C ASP A 52 1.86 5.68 -19.08
N VAL A 53 1.96 5.58 -17.76
CA VAL A 53 0.89 5.05 -16.90
C VAL A 53 -0.45 5.78 -17.13
N ASP A 54 -0.42 7.07 -17.46
CA ASP A 54 -1.64 7.84 -17.74
C ASP A 54 -2.28 7.44 -19.07
N ALA A 55 -1.47 7.00 -20.04
CA ALA A 55 -1.92 6.46 -21.32
C ALA A 55 -2.27 4.96 -21.29
N MET A 56 -2.22 4.30 -20.11
CA MET A 56 -2.42 2.86 -19.96
C MET A 56 -3.74 2.38 -20.57
N VAL A 57 -4.87 2.95 -20.15
CA VAL A 57 -6.20 2.49 -20.59
C VAL A 57 -6.35 2.63 -22.11
N LYS A 58 -5.95 3.78 -22.66
CA LYS A 58 -5.97 4.02 -24.11
C LYS A 58 -5.06 3.07 -24.89
N THR A 59 -3.94 2.66 -24.31
CA THR A 59 -3.06 1.65 -24.89
C THR A 59 -3.73 0.29 -24.91
N TYR A 60 -4.41 -0.09 -23.82
CA TYR A 60 -5.17 -1.33 -23.71
C TYR A 60 -6.30 -1.40 -24.74
N GLU A 61 -7.12 -0.35 -24.87
CA GLU A 61 -8.19 -0.25 -25.87
C GLU A 61 -7.73 -0.47 -27.31
N ARG A 62 -6.46 -0.16 -27.62
CA ARG A 62 -5.89 -0.30 -28.97
C ARG A 62 -5.22 -1.63 -29.23
N HIS A 63 -4.74 -2.30 -28.19
CA HIS A 63 -3.71 -3.33 -28.33
C HIS A 63 -3.94 -4.59 -27.50
N VAL A 64 -4.93 -4.60 -26.61
CA VAL A 64 -5.24 -5.71 -25.72
C VAL A 64 -6.70 -6.09 -25.92
N ASP A 65 -6.95 -7.38 -26.15
CA ASP A 65 -8.31 -7.91 -26.27
C ASP A 65 -8.99 -8.00 -24.90
N LEU A 66 -10.32 -7.84 -24.86
CA LEU A 66 -11.12 -8.02 -23.63
C LEU A 66 -11.12 -9.48 -23.14
N ASP A 67 -10.77 -10.43 -24.00
CA ASP A 67 -10.57 -11.84 -23.66
C ASP A 67 -9.12 -12.12 -23.17
N SER A 68 -8.62 -11.20 -22.35
CA SER A 68 -7.29 -11.28 -21.75
C SER A 68 -7.36 -11.27 -20.23
N ILE A 69 -6.36 -11.87 -19.59
CA ILE A 69 -6.03 -11.59 -18.19
C ILE A 69 -4.73 -10.80 -18.12
N THR A 70 -4.75 -9.68 -17.44
CA THR A 70 -3.53 -8.94 -17.09
C THR A 70 -3.05 -9.34 -15.71
N VAL A 71 -1.80 -9.77 -15.64
CA VAL A 71 -1.10 -10.10 -14.42
C VAL A 71 -0.11 -8.97 -14.11
N ILE A 72 -0.24 -8.41 -12.92
CA ILE A 72 0.57 -7.27 -12.42
C ILE A 72 1.32 -7.74 -11.18
N GLU A 73 2.61 -7.47 -11.09
CA GLU A 73 3.36 -7.77 -9.88
C GLU A 73 2.93 -6.85 -8.72
N ALA A 74 2.84 -7.39 -7.51
CA ALA A 74 2.56 -6.61 -6.31
C ALA A 74 3.61 -5.52 -6.08
N SER A 75 3.17 -4.27 -6.24
CA SER A 75 3.97 -3.07 -6.06
C SER A 75 3.14 -1.98 -5.34
N THR A 76 3.72 -0.80 -5.13
CA THR A 76 3.02 0.34 -4.51
C THR A 76 1.84 0.88 -5.34
N ASN A 77 1.84 0.67 -6.67
CA ASN A 77 0.79 1.16 -7.56
C ASN A 77 -0.07 0.04 -8.18
N ALA A 78 0.27 -1.23 -7.98
CA ALA A 78 -0.44 -2.36 -8.60
C ALA A 78 -1.96 -2.34 -8.34
N ALA A 79 -2.38 -1.98 -7.13
CA ALA A 79 -3.79 -1.89 -6.75
C ALA A 79 -4.58 -0.87 -7.61
N ILE A 80 -4.02 0.34 -7.80
CA ILE A 80 -4.68 1.38 -8.59
C ILE A 80 -4.66 1.05 -10.09
N LEU A 81 -3.60 0.39 -10.59
CA LEU A 81 -3.53 -0.06 -11.98
C LEU A 81 -4.57 -1.16 -12.26
N LYS A 82 -4.65 -2.17 -11.38
CA LYS A 82 -5.70 -3.20 -11.43
C LYS A 82 -7.08 -2.57 -11.49
N ARG A 83 -7.36 -1.64 -10.58
CA ARG A 83 -8.66 -0.95 -10.53
C ARG A 83 -8.98 -0.21 -11.83
N ARG A 84 -8.06 0.62 -12.33
CA ARG A 84 -8.26 1.41 -13.57
C ARG A 84 -8.53 0.51 -14.78
N LEU A 85 -7.85 -0.63 -14.87
CA LEU A 85 -8.09 -1.61 -15.94
C LEU A 85 -9.45 -2.29 -15.80
N ASN A 86 -9.79 -2.75 -14.59
CA ASN A 86 -11.07 -3.40 -14.31
C ASN A 86 -12.26 -2.47 -14.55
N GLU A 87 -12.17 -1.20 -14.16
CA GLU A 87 -13.19 -0.17 -14.46
C GLU A 87 -13.34 0.10 -15.96
N ALA A 88 -12.26 -0.04 -16.73
CA ALA A 88 -12.28 0.05 -18.19
C ALA A 88 -12.74 -1.26 -18.88
N GLY A 89 -13.09 -2.30 -18.12
CA GLY A 89 -13.58 -3.59 -18.62
C GLY A 89 -12.50 -4.63 -18.92
N PHE A 90 -11.22 -4.33 -18.66
CA PHE A 90 -10.12 -5.27 -18.81
C PHE A 90 -9.91 -6.04 -17.51
N ARG A 91 -9.86 -7.37 -17.57
CA ARG A 91 -9.59 -8.20 -16.39
C ARG A 91 -8.12 -8.07 -15.99
N ALA A 92 -7.87 -7.52 -14.80
CA ALA A 92 -6.55 -7.37 -14.22
C ALA A 92 -6.48 -7.96 -12.81
N GLU A 93 -5.39 -8.66 -12.53
CA GLU A 93 -5.10 -9.29 -11.26
C GLU A 93 -3.67 -9.01 -10.80
N VAL A 94 -3.50 -8.88 -9.48
CA VAL A 94 -2.20 -8.66 -8.86
C VAL A 94 -1.67 -10.00 -8.37
N VAL A 95 -0.38 -10.26 -8.53
CA VAL A 95 0.28 -11.47 -8.04
C VAL A 95 1.44 -11.14 -7.11
N ARG A 96 1.90 -12.12 -6.34
CA ARG A 96 3.00 -11.90 -5.38
C ARG A 96 4.30 -11.57 -6.10
N SER A 97 5.14 -10.76 -5.46
CA SER A 97 6.45 -10.34 -5.98
C SER A 97 7.50 -11.48 -5.99
N ASP A 98 7.27 -12.56 -5.26
CA ASP A 98 8.20 -13.70 -5.17
C ASP A 98 8.11 -14.67 -6.36
N ILE A 99 7.14 -14.50 -7.25
CA ILE A 99 6.87 -15.42 -8.37
C ILE A 99 8.03 -15.43 -9.39
N ILE A 100 8.77 -14.33 -9.50
CA ILE A 100 9.88 -14.17 -10.46
C ILE A 100 11.26 -14.23 -9.75
N ALA A 101 11.31 -14.09 -8.42
CA ALA A 101 12.53 -13.83 -7.64
C ALA A 101 13.66 -14.88 -7.79
N ASP A 102 13.36 -16.17 -7.96
CA ASP A 102 14.40 -17.20 -8.16
C ASP A 102 15.07 -17.13 -9.55
N LYS A 103 14.44 -16.44 -10.51
CA LYS A 103 14.88 -16.38 -11.92
C LYS A 103 15.72 -15.12 -12.23
N GLU A 104 15.82 -14.16 -11.32
CA GLU A 104 16.40 -12.82 -11.55
C GLU A 104 17.91 -12.69 -11.27
N ARG A 105 18.49 -13.54 -10.41
CA ARG A 105 19.88 -13.38 -9.91
C ARG A 105 21.01 -13.38 -10.95
N LYS A 106 20.71 -13.61 -12.24
CA LYS A 106 21.72 -13.71 -13.32
C LYS A 106 21.41 -12.91 -14.59
N ARG A 107 20.31 -12.15 -14.67
CA ARG A 107 19.85 -11.54 -15.94
C ARG A 107 19.93 -10.02 -15.90
N LYS A 108 20.21 -9.41 -17.06
CA LYS A 108 20.03 -7.96 -17.26
C LYS A 108 18.54 -7.66 -17.17
N VAL A 109 18.17 -6.94 -16.12
CA VAL A 109 16.80 -6.49 -15.83
C VAL A 109 16.39 -5.47 -16.90
N CYS A 110 15.28 -5.73 -17.59
CA CYS A 110 14.69 -4.86 -18.59
C CYS A 110 13.17 -4.97 -18.42
N ASP A 111 12.47 -3.84 -18.31
CA ASP A 111 11.02 -3.80 -17.99
C ASP A 111 10.18 -4.76 -18.86
N ILE A 112 10.47 -4.85 -20.17
CA ILE A 112 9.74 -5.76 -21.07
C ILE A 112 10.02 -7.25 -20.82
N GLN A 113 11.22 -7.57 -20.35
CA GLN A 113 11.58 -8.94 -19.99
C GLN A 113 10.86 -9.37 -18.71
N ASP A 114 10.67 -8.46 -17.77
CA ASP A 114 9.96 -8.73 -16.52
C ASP A 114 8.46 -8.91 -16.79
N ALA A 115 7.88 -8.06 -17.64
CA ALA A 115 6.53 -8.25 -18.19
C ALA A 115 6.36 -9.62 -18.88
N ARG A 116 7.33 -10.06 -19.71
CA ARG A 116 7.31 -11.40 -20.32
C ARG A 116 7.35 -12.51 -19.27
N ASN A 117 8.26 -12.41 -18.31
CA ASN A 117 8.45 -13.42 -17.27
C ASN A 117 7.17 -13.60 -16.45
N LEU A 118 6.49 -12.49 -16.16
CA LEU A 118 5.23 -12.48 -15.43
C LEU A 118 4.10 -13.18 -16.20
N ALA A 119 3.93 -12.88 -17.49
CA ALA A 119 2.95 -13.57 -18.34
C ALA A 119 3.24 -15.09 -18.39
N LEU A 120 4.51 -15.45 -18.60
CA LEU A 120 4.93 -16.84 -18.67
C LEU A 120 4.78 -17.58 -17.34
N ALA A 121 4.96 -16.92 -16.20
CA ALA A 121 4.72 -17.51 -14.90
C ALA A 121 3.25 -17.90 -14.73
N TYR A 122 2.33 -17.05 -15.17
CA TYR A 122 0.91 -17.37 -15.19
C TYR A 122 0.59 -18.56 -16.12
N ILE A 123 1.08 -18.52 -17.37
CA ILE A 123 0.88 -19.60 -18.35
C ILE A 123 1.38 -20.96 -17.83
N LYS A 124 2.50 -20.97 -17.09
CA LYS A 124 3.10 -22.19 -16.53
C LYS A 124 2.38 -22.72 -15.29
N GLY A 125 1.43 -21.96 -14.72
CA GLY A 125 0.81 -22.28 -13.45
C GLY A 125 1.69 -22.00 -12.23
N ASP A 126 2.73 -21.17 -12.36
CA ASP A 126 3.55 -20.72 -11.21
C ASP A 126 2.74 -19.76 -10.31
N VAL A 127 1.71 -19.11 -10.86
CA VAL A 127 0.77 -18.24 -10.13
C VAL A 127 -0.34 -19.10 -9.52
N ARG A 128 -0.27 -19.31 -8.20
CA ARG A 128 -1.29 -20.10 -7.46
C ARG A 128 -2.45 -19.24 -6.98
N ASP A 129 -2.15 -18.06 -6.46
CA ASP A 129 -3.12 -17.15 -5.84
C ASP A 129 -2.88 -15.71 -6.29
N PHE A 130 -3.96 -14.94 -6.37
CA PHE A 130 -3.91 -13.50 -6.59
C PHE A 130 -3.84 -12.75 -5.27
N VAL A 131 -3.09 -11.65 -5.27
CA VAL A 131 -2.98 -10.74 -4.13
C VAL A 131 -4.28 -9.98 -3.99
N TRP A 132 -4.89 -10.10 -2.80
CA TRP A 132 -6.07 -9.31 -2.47
C TRP A 132 -5.77 -7.82 -2.49
N THR A 133 -6.61 -7.08 -3.20
CA THR A 133 -6.60 -5.63 -3.23
C THR A 133 -7.83 -5.13 -2.46
N PRO A 134 -7.66 -4.31 -1.41
CA PRO A 134 -8.80 -3.81 -0.66
C PRO A 134 -9.66 -2.85 -1.49
N SER A 135 -10.93 -2.66 -1.09
CA SER A 135 -11.73 -1.55 -1.63
C SER A 135 -11.12 -0.20 -1.26
N ASP A 136 -11.51 0.86 -1.97
CA ASP A 136 -11.04 2.23 -1.74
C ASP A 136 -11.21 2.68 -0.29
N GLU A 137 -12.35 2.33 0.31
CA GLU A 137 -12.67 2.69 1.69
C GLU A 137 -11.67 2.06 2.67
N TYR A 138 -11.37 0.77 2.48
CA TYR A 138 -10.45 0.04 3.34
C TYR A 138 -8.98 0.35 3.01
N ALA A 139 -8.66 0.73 1.78
CA ALA A 139 -7.37 1.30 1.41
C ALA A 139 -7.14 2.61 2.17
N GLU A 140 -8.13 3.51 2.22
CA GLU A 140 -8.06 4.74 3.01
C GLU A 140 -7.89 4.45 4.51
N HIS A 141 -8.61 3.45 5.05
CA HIS A 141 -8.42 3.05 6.46
C HIS A 141 -6.98 2.59 6.72
N ARG A 142 -6.36 1.85 5.79
CA ARG A 142 -4.95 1.46 5.89
C ARG A 142 -4.01 2.67 5.85
N ASP A 143 -4.29 3.65 5.00
CA ASP A 143 -3.50 4.89 4.93
C ASP A 143 -3.57 5.69 6.23
N VAL A 144 -4.74 5.80 6.85
CA VAL A 144 -4.90 6.41 8.19
C VAL A 144 -4.06 5.64 9.23
N MET A 145 -4.06 4.30 9.17
CA MET A 145 -3.25 3.47 10.06
C MET A 145 -1.75 3.66 9.85
N PHE A 146 -1.28 3.69 8.61
CA PHE A 146 0.12 3.95 8.30
C PHE A 146 0.54 5.36 8.73
N ALA A 147 -0.27 6.37 8.45
CA ALA A 147 -0.02 7.74 8.89
C ALA A 147 0.07 7.85 10.42
N TYR A 148 -0.79 7.16 11.17
CA TYR A 148 -0.73 7.12 12.63
C TYR A 148 0.55 6.44 13.12
N ARG A 149 0.87 5.27 12.58
CA ARG A 149 2.10 4.51 12.91
C ARG A 149 3.35 5.35 12.66
N ASP A 150 3.42 6.02 11.52
CA ASP A 150 4.59 6.79 11.12
C ASP A 150 4.72 8.06 11.99
N THR A 151 3.61 8.73 12.30
CA THR A 151 3.58 9.83 13.28
C THR A 151 4.08 9.38 14.66
N VAL A 152 3.71 8.18 15.13
CA VAL A 152 4.22 7.64 16.41
C VAL A 152 5.72 7.38 16.35
N LYS A 153 6.24 6.83 15.24
CA LYS A 153 7.69 6.63 15.05
C LYS A 153 8.45 7.96 15.05
N GLU A 154 7.93 8.96 14.35
CA GLU A 154 8.51 10.31 14.32
C GLU A 154 8.49 10.95 15.70
N LEU A 155 7.38 10.86 16.43
CA LEU A 155 7.26 11.38 17.79
C LEU A 155 8.32 10.77 18.73
N THR A 156 8.54 9.46 18.64
CA THR A 156 9.60 8.76 19.40
C THR A 156 10.99 9.24 19.00
N ARG A 157 11.27 9.40 17.70
CA ARG A 157 12.55 9.92 17.21
C ARG A 157 12.81 11.34 17.70
N THR A 158 11.83 12.23 17.61
CA THR A 158 11.93 13.62 18.11
C THR A 158 12.12 13.64 19.62
N SER A 159 11.37 12.82 20.37
CA SER A 159 11.58 12.64 21.81
C SER A 159 13.02 12.24 22.13
N ASN A 160 13.57 11.25 21.43
CA ASN A 160 14.94 10.79 21.67
C ASN A 160 15.98 11.86 21.30
N ARG A 161 15.73 12.69 20.29
CA ARG A 161 16.57 13.84 19.95
C ARG A 161 16.58 14.89 21.06
N ILE A 162 15.41 15.22 21.62
CA ILE A 162 15.30 16.12 22.79
C ILE A 162 16.12 15.58 23.96
N TRP A 163 15.89 14.31 24.33
CA TRP A 163 16.65 13.63 25.39
C TRP A 163 18.16 13.68 25.16
N SER A 164 18.61 13.44 23.92
CA SER A 164 20.02 13.49 23.57
C SER A 164 20.62 14.88 23.70
N VAL A 165 19.89 15.94 23.31
CA VAL A 165 20.35 17.32 23.45
C VAL A 165 20.47 17.69 24.93
N CYS A 166 19.44 17.43 25.74
CA CYS A 166 19.47 17.71 27.18
C CYS A 166 20.63 16.99 27.87
N SER A 167 20.80 15.68 27.61
CA SER A 167 21.86 14.88 28.20
C SER A 167 23.26 15.36 27.80
N ARG A 168 23.49 15.68 26.52
CA ARG A 168 24.80 16.14 26.03
C ARG A 168 25.21 17.50 26.58
N LYS A 169 24.24 18.36 26.90
CA LYS A 169 24.49 19.72 27.40
C LYS A 169 24.37 19.84 28.92
N GLY A 170 24.01 18.76 29.61
CA GLY A 170 23.83 18.75 31.06
C GLY A 170 22.57 19.46 31.55
N TYR A 171 21.57 19.63 30.68
CA TYR A 171 20.28 20.22 31.05
C TYR A 171 19.40 19.20 31.78
N ALA A 172 18.39 19.69 32.51
CA ALA A 172 17.37 18.84 33.11
C ALA A 172 16.72 17.93 32.06
N LEU A 173 16.62 16.64 32.39
CA LEU A 173 16.02 15.65 31.50
C LEU A 173 14.50 15.84 31.47
N PRO A 174 13.88 15.78 30.28
CA PRO A 174 12.46 16.08 30.16
C PRO A 174 11.60 14.97 30.78
N GLY A 175 10.38 15.32 31.15
CA GLY A 175 9.38 14.38 31.68
C GLY A 175 9.13 13.18 30.74
N ARG A 176 8.69 12.05 31.30
CA ARG A 176 8.45 10.82 30.53
C ARG A 176 7.14 10.87 29.73
N SER A 177 6.06 11.41 30.30
CA SER A 177 4.79 11.59 29.61
C SER A 177 4.87 12.75 28.61
N SER A 178 4.00 12.76 27.60
CA SER A 178 4.01 13.82 26.58
C SER A 178 3.74 15.22 27.15
N CYS A 179 2.78 15.35 28.08
CA CYS A 179 2.47 16.62 28.73
C CYS A 179 3.65 17.10 29.60
N ALA A 180 4.15 16.23 30.49
CA ALA A 180 5.27 16.57 31.35
C ALA A 180 6.53 16.89 30.54
N LYS A 181 6.75 16.23 29.41
CA LYS A 181 7.85 16.51 28.48
C LYS A 181 7.78 17.94 27.94
N VAL A 182 6.63 18.32 27.39
CA VAL A 182 6.41 19.67 26.83
C VAL A 182 6.61 20.73 27.91
N GLU A 183 5.98 20.55 29.07
CA GLU A 183 6.07 21.49 30.18
C GLU A 183 7.51 21.63 30.71
N SER A 184 8.16 20.50 31.01
CA SER A 184 9.56 20.50 31.47
C SER A 184 10.50 21.15 30.45
N LEU A 185 10.28 20.92 29.15
CA LEU A 185 11.14 21.46 28.12
C LEU A 185 10.97 22.98 27.96
N ARG A 186 9.74 23.50 28.04
CA ARG A 186 9.48 24.95 28.07
C ARG A 186 10.20 25.61 29.24
N LYS A 187 10.06 25.04 30.44
CA LYS A 187 10.74 25.53 31.63
C LYS A 187 12.26 25.55 31.42
N THR A 188 12.84 24.45 30.94
CA THR A 188 14.27 24.36 30.63
C THR A 188 14.69 25.45 29.64
N ILE A 189 13.94 25.70 28.56
CA ILE A 189 14.25 26.73 27.55
C ILE A 189 14.19 28.16 28.12
N GLU A 190 13.29 28.41 29.07
CA GLU A 190 13.11 29.69 29.75
C GLU A 190 14.20 29.98 30.80
N GLU A 191 14.91 28.97 31.29
CA GLU A 191 16.00 29.13 32.26
C GLU A 191 17.16 29.98 31.67
N THR A 192 17.64 30.95 32.45
CA THR A 192 18.67 31.93 32.06
C THR A 192 20.03 31.31 31.73
N GLY A 193 20.27 30.06 32.13
CA GLY A 193 21.52 29.32 31.87
C GLY A 193 21.60 28.65 30.49
N ILE A 194 20.55 28.70 29.67
CA ILE A 194 20.50 28.07 28.36
C ILE A 194 20.59 29.12 27.25
N GLY A 195 21.56 28.99 26.36
CA GLY A 195 21.81 29.95 25.29
C GLY A 195 22.45 29.35 24.04
N GLY A 196 22.55 30.19 23.01
CA GLY A 196 23.07 29.82 21.68
C GLY A 196 22.23 28.76 20.98
N PHE A 197 22.84 28.11 19.97
CA PHE A 197 22.14 27.15 19.11
C PHE A 197 21.53 25.94 19.83
N ALA A 198 21.99 25.61 21.04
CA ALA A 198 21.37 24.54 21.83
C ALA A 198 19.93 24.89 22.24
N LYS A 199 19.68 26.16 22.58
CA LYS A 199 18.35 26.68 22.89
C LYS A 199 17.45 26.64 21.66
N GLU A 200 17.90 27.25 20.56
CA GLU A 200 17.18 27.27 19.28
C GLU A 200 16.82 25.86 18.81
N ARG A 201 17.76 24.91 18.96
CA ARG A 201 17.52 23.51 18.61
C ARG A 201 16.46 22.85 19.48
N LEU A 202 16.42 23.13 20.78
CA LEU A 202 15.39 22.60 21.66
C LEU A 202 14.02 23.21 21.35
N GLU A 203 13.97 24.50 21.01
CA GLU A 203 12.76 25.19 20.56
C GLU A 203 12.20 24.55 19.28
N MET A 204 13.03 24.37 18.24
CA MET A 204 12.63 23.67 17.01
C MET A 204 12.12 22.24 17.28
N LEU A 205 12.82 21.49 18.13
CA LEU A 205 12.41 20.12 18.48
C LEU A 205 11.11 20.09 19.30
N LEU A 206 10.88 21.08 20.15
CA LEU A 206 9.64 21.23 20.92
C LEU A 206 8.46 21.50 19.99
N GLU A 207 8.60 22.46 19.08
CA GLU A 207 7.58 22.78 18.08
C GLU A 207 7.21 21.56 17.23
N ASP A 208 8.22 20.84 16.73
CA ASP A 208 8.05 19.59 16.01
C ASP A 208 7.31 18.54 16.85
N TYR A 209 7.69 18.39 18.12
CA TYR A 209 7.09 17.42 19.03
C TYR A 209 5.61 17.74 19.28
N GLU A 210 5.26 19.00 19.54
CA GLU A 210 3.88 19.44 19.75
C GLU A 210 3.03 19.28 18.49
N ARG A 211 3.58 19.60 17.32
CA ARG A 211 2.91 19.37 16.02
C ARG A 211 2.60 17.89 15.81
N LEU A 212 3.56 17.00 16.11
CA LEU A 212 3.39 15.56 16.02
C LEU A 212 2.37 15.02 17.03
N LEU A 213 2.29 15.57 18.24
CA LEU A 213 1.26 15.24 19.22
C LEU A 213 -0.14 15.55 18.69
N LYS A 214 -0.34 16.78 18.18
CA LYS A 214 -1.62 17.20 17.58
C LYS A 214 -2.01 16.30 16.41
N ARG A 215 -1.06 15.97 15.53
CA ARG A 215 -1.29 15.05 14.40
C ARG A 215 -1.68 13.65 14.88
N LYS A 216 -0.98 13.10 15.87
CA LYS A 216 -1.29 11.80 16.47
C LYS A 216 -2.70 11.77 17.05
N GLU A 217 -3.09 12.82 17.76
CA GLU A 217 -4.43 12.94 18.35
C GLU A 217 -5.51 13.03 17.26
N ALA A 218 -5.32 13.86 16.24
CA ALA A 218 -6.26 13.97 15.12
C ALA A 218 -6.48 12.64 14.40
N LEU A 219 -5.40 11.90 14.10
CA LEU A 219 -5.49 10.57 13.49
C LEU A 219 -6.16 9.55 14.43
N SER A 220 -5.84 9.61 15.73
CA SER A 220 -6.46 8.75 16.74
C SER A 220 -7.97 9.01 16.88
N ARG A 221 -8.39 10.29 16.78
CA ARG A 221 -9.79 10.69 16.79
C ARG A 221 -10.52 10.17 15.56
N ARG A 222 -9.92 10.35 14.38
CA ARG A 222 -10.47 9.81 13.12
C ARG A 222 -10.68 8.30 13.18
N MET A 223 -9.70 7.55 13.68
CA MET A 223 -9.84 6.10 13.90
C MET A 223 -11.00 5.75 14.84
N ALA A 224 -11.16 6.51 15.92
CA ALA A 224 -12.24 6.28 16.89
C ALA A 224 -13.61 6.59 16.27
N GLU A 225 -13.75 7.69 15.54
CA GLU A 225 -14.98 8.06 14.82
C GLU A 225 -15.37 6.98 13.81
N THR A 226 -14.43 6.51 12.99
CA THR A 226 -14.68 5.40 12.06
C THR A 226 -15.10 4.13 12.80
N ALA A 227 -14.41 3.76 13.88
CA ALA A 227 -14.74 2.57 14.66
C ALA A 227 -16.14 2.64 15.30
N LEU A 228 -16.57 3.83 15.75
CA LEU A 228 -17.90 4.05 16.30
C LEU A 228 -18.99 4.01 15.23
N SER A 229 -18.68 4.41 13.99
CA SER A 229 -19.63 4.40 12.88
C SER A 229 -19.91 3.00 12.30
N LYS A 230 -19.08 2.01 12.62
CA LYS A 230 -19.08 0.68 12.01
C LYS A 230 -19.47 -0.42 13.01
N PRO A 231 -20.65 -1.05 12.87
CA PRO A 231 -21.11 -2.10 13.78
C PRO A 231 -20.13 -3.28 13.92
N GLU A 232 -19.40 -3.63 12.86
CA GLU A 232 -18.39 -4.68 12.86
C GLU A 232 -17.18 -4.33 13.73
N MET A 233 -16.72 -3.07 13.71
CA MET A 233 -15.61 -2.62 14.55
C MET A 233 -16.04 -2.53 16.02
N LEU A 234 -17.28 -2.11 16.29
CA LEU A 234 -17.85 -2.13 17.64
C LEU A 234 -17.91 -3.55 18.22
N ARG A 235 -18.31 -4.55 17.42
CA ARG A 235 -18.29 -5.96 17.83
C ARG A 235 -16.87 -6.45 18.13
N LEU A 236 -15.88 -6.07 17.33
CA LEU A 236 -14.48 -6.40 17.61
C LEU A 236 -14.00 -5.84 18.95
N MET A 237 -14.45 -4.64 19.33
CA MET A 237 -14.10 -4.02 20.61
C MET A 237 -14.72 -4.73 21.84
N GLN A 238 -15.67 -5.64 21.64
CA GLN A 238 -16.21 -6.48 22.73
C GLN A 238 -15.24 -7.60 23.11
N LEU A 239 -14.24 -7.90 22.27
CA LEU A 239 -13.19 -8.86 22.57
C LEU A 239 -12.21 -8.26 23.59
N GLN A 240 -11.89 -9.03 24.63
CA GLN A 240 -10.96 -8.60 25.67
C GLN A 240 -9.60 -8.23 25.06
N GLY A 241 -9.13 -7.03 25.37
CA GLY A 241 -7.86 -6.50 24.87
C GLY A 241 -7.93 -5.80 23.52
N VAL A 242 -9.08 -5.79 22.84
CA VAL A 242 -9.28 -5.06 21.58
C VAL A 242 -9.92 -3.70 21.86
N ASN A 243 -9.14 -2.63 21.75
CA ASN A 243 -9.67 -1.26 21.77
C ASN A 243 -10.01 -0.77 20.36
N TYR A 244 -10.51 0.47 20.23
CA TYR A 244 -10.85 1.06 18.93
C TYR A 244 -9.70 1.06 17.93
N LYS A 245 -8.44 1.20 18.38
CA LYS A 245 -7.26 1.14 17.50
C LYS A 245 -7.04 -0.28 16.98
N GLY A 246 -7.19 -1.27 17.85
CA GLY A 246 -7.11 -2.69 17.49
C GLY A 246 -8.21 -3.09 16.52
N ALA A 247 -9.46 -2.71 16.81
CA ALA A 247 -10.61 -2.98 15.95
C ALA A 247 -10.47 -2.31 14.57
N PHE A 248 -10.09 -1.04 14.54
CA PHE A 248 -9.82 -0.30 13.30
C PHE A 248 -8.70 -0.97 12.50
N ALA A 249 -7.57 -1.28 13.12
CA ALA A 249 -6.43 -1.88 12.43
C ALA A 249 -6.75 -3.27 11.86
N LEU A 250 -7.45 -4.12 12.62
CA LEU A 250 -7.85 -5.45 12.19
C LEU A 250 -8.82 -5.36 11.00
N SER A 251 -9.84 -4.52 11.12
CA SER A 251 -10.83 -4.31 10.07
C SER A 251 -10.19 -3.72 8.80
N ALA A 252 -9.31 -2.72 8.92
CA ALA A 252 -8.56 -2.16 7.78
C ALA A 252 -7.69 -3.20 7.06
N ALA A 253 -7.06 -4.12 7.80
CA ALA A 253 -6.20 -5.15 7.23
C ALA A 253 -7.00 -6.27 6.55
N VAL A 254 -8.08 -6.72 7.18
CA VAL A 254 -8.84 -7.91 6.75
C VAL A 254 -9.91 -7.55 5.72
N GLU A 255 -10.67 -6.48 5.95
CA GLU A 255 -11.88 -6.09 5.20
C GLU A 255 -12.94 -7.19 5.14
N ASP A 256 -12.73 -8.22 4.32
CA ASP A 256 -13.59 -9.39 4.21
C ASP A 256 -12.98 -10.59 4.91
N VAL A 257 -13.58 -11.00 6.03
CA VAL A 257 -13.12 -12.14 6.85
C VAL A 257 -13.24 -13.47 6.08
N ARG A 258 -14.16 -13.58 5.11
CA ARG A 258 -14.36 -14.81 4.34
C ARG A 258 -13.16 -15.17 3.47
N ARG A 259 -12.25 -14.23 3.23
CA ARG A 259 -10.96 -14.47 2.59
C ARG A 259 -10.06 -15.45 3.36
N PHE A 260 -10.38 -15.67 4.63
CA PHE A 260 -9.69 -16.60 5.52
C PHE A 260 -10.61 -17.78 5.90
N SER A 261 -11.50 -18.19 4.99
CA SER A 261 -12.43 -19.31 5.21
C SER A 261 -11.73 -20.63 5.48
N GLU A 262 -10.50 -20.78 4.97
CA GLU A 262 -9.64 -21.91 5.23
C GLU A 262 -8.43 -21.44 6.04
N ALA A 263 -8.19 -22.06 7.19
CA ALA A 263 -6.92 -21.90 7.88
C ALA A 263 -5.85 -22.63 7.06
N SER A 264 -5.06 -21.92 6.28
CA SER A 264 -3.85 -22.50 5.68
C SER A 264 -2.92 -22.94 6.81
N LYS A 265 -2.52 -24.22 6.81
CA LYS A 265 -1.54 -24.78 7.75
C LYS A 265 -0.19 -24.07 7.68
#